data_AF-A0A091F7C0-F1
#
_entry.id   AF-A0A091F7C0-F1
#
_cell.length_a   1.000
_cell.length_b   1.000
_cell.length_c   1.000
_cell.angle_alpha   90.00
_cell.angle_beta   90.00
_cell.angle_gamma   90.00
#
_symmetry.space_group_name_H-M   'P 1'
#
loop_
_entity.id
_entity.type
_entity.pdbx_description
1 polymer ?
#
loop_
_entity_poly.entity_id
_entity_poly.type
_entity_poly.pdbx_seq_one_letter_code
_entity_poly.pdbx_strand_id
1 'polypeptide(L)' 'LGTKDELARLHTRLEAARQDVLQWESCWTHIQSAAMQKTLLLAQIKLAVLNLFQLTTAQLRIPTDRAQEDTKAQLDMV' A
#
# COMPACT_ATOMS: atom_id res chain seq x y z
N LEU A 1 44.44 5.12 -30.28
CA LEU A 1 44.40 4.65 -28.87
C LEU A 1 43.10 5.02 -28.13
N GLY A 2 42.41 6.14 -28.44
CA GLY A 2 41.27 6.60 -27.63
C GLY A 2 39.93 5.85 -27.70
N THR A 3 39.64 5.05 -28.73
CA THR A 3 38.31 4.42 -28.88
C THR A 3 38.05 3.25 -27.92
N LYS A 4 39.09 2.50 -27.57
CA LYS A 4 39.00 1.37 -26.62
C LYS A 4 38.78 1.87 -25.20
N ASP A 5 39.47 2.94 -24.81
CA ASP A 5 39.35 3.53 -23.46
C ASP A 5 37.98 4.18 -23.27
N GLU A 6 37.46 4.83 -24.32
CA GLU A 6 36.11 5.39 -24.30
C GLU A 6 35.03 4.31 -24.23
N LEU A 7 35.20 3.21 -24.97
CA LEU A 7 34.30 2.06 -24.89
C LEU A 7 34.29 1.44 -23.50
N ALA A 8 35.47 1.25 -22.89
CA ALA A 8 35.59 0.73 -21.53
C ALA A 8 34.89 1.66 -20.51
N ARG A 9 35.09 2.98 -20.62
CA ARG A 9 34.43 3.97 -19.77
C ARG A 9 32.90 3.93 -19.91
N LEU A 10 32.39 3.85 -21.13
CA LEU A 10 30.95 3.76 -21.37
C LEU A 10 30.36 2.45 -20.82
N HIS A 11 31.08 1.34 -20.96
CA HIS A 11 30.67 0.06 -20.40
C HIS A 11 30.60 0.11 -18.87
N THR A 12 31.61 0.66 -18.19
CA THR A 12 31.57 0.84 -16.74
C THR A 12 30.39 1.72 -16.29
N ARG A 13 30.11 2.80 -17.02
CA ARG A 13 28.95 3.67 -16.73
C ARG A 13 27.62 2.95 -16.92
N LEU A 14 27.51 2.12 -17.96
CA LEU A 14 26.32 1.31 -18.20
C LEU A 14 26.09 0.31 -17.06
N GLU A 15 27.13 -0.40 -16.63
CA GLU A 15 27.02 -1.36 -15.54
C GLU A 15 26.69 -0.69 -14.21
N ALA A 16 27.28 0.47 -13.90
CA ALA A 16 26.91 1.26 -12.73
C ALA A 16 25.44 1.69 -12.78
N ALA A 17 24.97 2.23 -13.92
CA ALA A 17 23.57 2.61 -14.09
C ALA A 17 22.61 1.43 -13.95
N ARG A 18 22.98 0.24 -14.46
CA ARG A 18 22.20 -0.99 -14.28
C ARG A 18 22.12 -1.42 -12.83
N GLN A 19 23.23 -1.34 -12.10
CA GLN A 19 23.25 -1.65 -10.67
C GLN A 19 22.36 -0.69 -9.88
N ASP A 20 22.41 0.60 -10.19
CA ASP A 20 21.55 1.60 -9.54
C ASP A 20 20.06 1.31 -9.80
N VAL A 21 19.70 1.00 -11.05
CA VAL A 21 18.31 0.63 -11.41
C VAL A 21 17.85 -0.59 -10.61
N LEU A 22 18.65 -1.65 -10.55
CA LEU A 22 18.31 -2.87 -9.79
C LEU A 22 18.10 -2.58 -8.29
N GLN A 23 18.91 -1.70 -7.70
CA GLN A 23 18.74 -1.28 -6.30
C GLN A 23 17.41 -0.55 -6.10
N TRP A 24 17.07 0.38 -7.00
CA TRP A 24 15.82 1.13 -6.93
C TRP A 24 14.59 0.24 -7.18
N GLU A 25 14.66 -0.72 -8.09
CA GLU A 25 13.60 -1.70 -8.32
C GLU A 25 13.36 -2.57 -7.09
N SER A 26 14.43 -3.00 -6.41
CA SER A 26 14.32 -3.74 -5.15
C SER A 26 13.68 -2.91 -4.04
N CYS A 27 14.13 -1.67 -3.87
CA CYS A 27 13.57 -0.72 -2.91
C CYS A 27 12.08 -0.47 -3.18
N TRP A 28 11.73 -0.24 -4.45
CA TRP A 28 10.36 0.00 -4.88
C TRP A 28 9.45 -1.21 -4.61
N THR A 29 9.93 -2.42 -4.92
CA THR A 29 9.20 -3.67 -4.63
C THR A 29 8.94 -3.85 -3.14
N HIS A 30 9.91 -3.50 -2.30
CA HIS A 30 9.75 -3.54 -0.84
C HIS A 30 8.69 -2.54 -0.36
N ILE A 31 8.73 -1.29 -0.84
CA ILE A 31 7.73 -0.26 -0.52
C ILE A 31 6.34 -0.71 -0.94
N GLN A 32 6.18 -1.24 -2.15
CA GLN A 32 4.91 -1.75 -2.65
C GLN A 32 4.38 -2.90 -1.79
N SER A 33 5.25 -3.84 -1.40
CA SER A 33 4.86 -4.97 -0.55
C SER A 33 4.36 -4.50 0.82
N ALA A 34 5.07 -3.54 1.45
CA ALA A 34 4.66 -2.95 2.71
C ALA A 34 3.33 -2.17 2.59
N ALA A 35 3.15 -1.41 1.51
CA ALA A 35 1.91 -0.69 1.23
C ALA A 35 0.73 -1.65 1.04
N MET A 36 0.94 -2.76 0.32
CA MET A 36 -0.08 -3.80 0.13
C MET A 36 -0.50 -4.44 1.45
N GLN A 37 0.45 -4.79 2.33
CA GLN A 37 0.15 -5.34 3.66
C GLN A 37 -0.64 -4.35 4.52
N LYS A 38 -0.24 -3.07 4.56
CA LYS A 38 -0.95 -2.02 5.30
C LYS A 38 -2.36 -1.80 4.76
N THR A 39 -2.52 -1.83 3.44
CA THR A 39 -3.82 -1.68 2.77
C THR A 39 -4.74 -2.85 3.10
N LEU A 40 -4.23 -4.08 3.10
CA LEU A 40 -4.99 -5.27 3.49
C LEU A 40 -5.44 -5.18 4.96
N LEU A 41 -4.54 -4.81 5.87
CA LEU A 41 -4.88 -4.65 7.28
C LEU A 41 -5.96 -3.58 7.48
N LEU A 42 -5.85 -2.45 6.78
CA LEU A 42 -6.87 -1.40 6.83
C LEU A 42 -8.23 -1.90 6.33
N ALA A 43 -8.26 -2.67 5.24
CA ALA A 43 -9.50 -3.26 4.73
C ALA A 43 -10.13 -4.24 5.72
N GLN A 44 -9.31 -5.08 6.38
CA GLN A 44 -9.76 -6.00 7.43
C GLN A 44 -10.34 -5.26 8.63
N ILE A 45 -9.68 -4.19 9.10
CA ILE A 45 -10.19 -3.35 10.19
C ILE A 45 -11.53 -2.73 9.80
N LYS A 46 -11.64 -2.16 8.60
CA LYS A 46 -12.90 -1.58 8.11
C LYS A 46 -14.04 -2.61 8.10
N LEU A 47 -13.77 -3.81 7.60
CA LEU A 47 -14.78 -4.88 7.57
C LEU A 47 -15.18 -5.33 8.99
N ALA A 48 -14.21 -5.45 9.91
CA ALA A 48 -14.50 -5.81 11.29
C ALA A 48 -15.36 -4.76 11.99
N VAL A 49 -15.05 -3.47 11.82
CA VAL A 49 -15.84 -2.36 12.36
C VAL A 49 -17.26 -2.38 11.79
N LEU A 50 -17.39 -2.55 10.47
CA LEU A 50 -18.69 -2.66 9.81
C LEU A 50 -19.53 -3.82 10.37
N ASN A 51 -18.93 -5.00 10.49
CA ASN A 51 -19.63 -6.19 11.00
C ASN A 51 -20.09 -5.98 12.45
N LEU A 52 -19.26 -5.36 13.30
CA LEU A 52 -19.62 -5.06 14.68
C LEU A 52 -20.75 -4.04 14.76
N PHE A 53 -20.67 -2.95 13.98
CA PHE A 53 -21.72 -1.93 13.93
C PHE A 53 -23.06 -2.52 13.50
N GLN A 54 -23.08 -3.32 12.43
CA GLN A 54 -24.29 -4.00 11.94
C GLN A 54 -24.88 -4.93 13.00
N LEU A 55 -24.04 -5.70 13.70
CA LEU A 55 -24.49 -6.61 14.75
C LEU A 55 -25.11 -5.84 15.93
N THR A 56 -24.45 -4.80 16.42
CA THR A 56 -24.91 -4.00 17.56
C THR A 56 -26.18 -3.22 17.22
N THR A 57 -26.23 -2.58 16.05
CA THR A 57 -27.41 -1.81 15.62
C THR A 57 -28.62 -2.72 15.37
N ALA A 58 -28.41 -3.93 14.84
CA ALA A 58 -29.47 -4.92 14.70
C ALA A 58 -30.02 -5.37 16.06
N GLN A 59 -29.16 -5.64 17.05
CA GLN A 59 -29.58 -6.03 18.40
C GLN A 59 -30.36 -4.92 19.11
N LEU A 60 -29.91 -3.67 18.95
CA LEU A 60 -30.51 -2.50 19.59
C LEU A 60 -31.69 -1.89 18.79
N ARG A 61 -31.98 -2.43 17.60
CA ARG A 61 -33.01 -1.92 16.66
C ARG A 61 -32.82 -0.44 16.30
N ILE A 62 -31.57 -0.02 16.16
CA ILE A 62 -31.21 1.36 15.77
C ILE A 62 -31.38 1.50 14.26
N PRO A 63 -32.18 2.45 13.75
CA PRO A 63 -32.28 2.72 12.32
C PRO A 63 -30.95 3.20 11.74
N THR A 64 -30.44 2.51 10.72
CA THR A 64 -29.15 2.80 10.08
C THR A 64 -29.33 3.23 8.62
N ASP A 65 -29.75 4.48 8.42
CA ASP A 65 -30.04 5.03 7.08
C ASP A 65 -28.80 5.65 6.38
N ARG A 66 -27.72 5.95 7.10
CA ARG A 66 -26.67 6.86 6.56
C ARG A 66 -25.21 6.45 6.67
N ALA A 67 -24.86 5.33 7.31
CA ALA A 67 -23.45 5.04 7.64
C ALA A 67 -23.01 3.59 7.37
N GLN A 68 -23.52 2.92 6.34
CA GLN A 68 -23.15 1.51 6.11
C GLN A 68 -21.70 1.31 5.61
N GLU A 69 -21.06 2.26 4.93
CA GLU A 69 -19.66 2.08 4.47
C GLU A 69 -18.67 3.06 5.11
N ASP A 70 -19.17 4.10 5.78
CA ASP A 70 -18.35 5.06 6.50
C ASP A 70 -18.10 4.58 7.94
N THR A 71 -17.04 3.80 8.12
CA THR A 71 -16.65 3.28 9.43
C THR A 71 -16.24 4.37 10.42
N LYS A 72 -15.93 5.60 9.95
CA LYS A 72 -15.66 6.73 10.85
C LYS A 72 -16.99 7.29 11.37
N ALA A 73 -17.95 7.55 10.49
CA ALA A 73 -19.28 8.01 10.89
C ALA A 73 -20.01 7.00 11.80
N GLN A 74 -19.74 5.69 11.66
CA GLN A 74 -20.25 4.65 12.57
C GLN A 74 -19.80 4.85 14.03
N LEU A 75 -18.57 5.33 14.26
CA LEU A 75 -18.07 5.58 15.62
C LEU A 75 -18.76 6.79 16.27
N ASP A 76 -19.22 7.75 15.48
CA ASP A 76 -19.93 8.94 15.96
C ASP A 76 -21.40 8.62 16.32
N MET A 77 -21.92 7.44 15.94
CA MET A 77 -23.30 7.01 16.19
C MET A 77 -23.49 6.19 17.48
N VAL A 78 -22.41 5.70 18.10
CA VAL A 78 -22.42 4.91 19.34
C VAL A 78 -22.15 5.81 20.54
#